data_AF-K5X335-F1
#
_entry.id   AF-K5X335-F1
#
_cell.length_a   1.000
_cell.length_b   1.000
_cell.length_c   1.000
_cell.angle_alpha   90.00
_cell.angle_beta   90.00
_cell.angle_gamma   90.00
#
_symmetry.space_group_name_H-M   'P 1'
#
loop_
_entity.id
_entity.type
_entity.pdbx_description
1 polymer ?
#
loop_
_entity_poly.entity_id
_entity_poly.type
_entity_poly.pdbx_seq_one_letter_code
_entity_poly.pdbx_strand_id
1 'polypeptide(L)'
;MGWLSPPDRREFTLILFCLVVYILAYNLETSLQLLGVDSVATSGAVFSRLGLGKTRAIGSDGRKPVGWRDDLELDIYGDWQWDEGHIAGNGEERTQGVGAGRHGAMWISRKDAGEVSGKVFGEVPVDEALQRWGTDVPQTKVQKHVPGYTILDNVFIYNGNVYLVTDDSNDFPAVSAIVSSTGPGFGEWNLLTTKQAVDLFGEFGGVIRGVSWMAADNTPHNSTLLSLWRTYSSLDPAIDSEGRTRLAPPHRLILPHHTFFTDPDPEILDDVRRRRRVDTGFHPYLLKTAFPQLTVMYFEDFDDYAKMKVPFVFERLVIADRKAASDSLDPSQPAFSPPFELDTTAASEFWLEPVRRSLEMFFDLGDEDVGMKKKKRVVTYVVTQDNEDGQSAKLRKEDHEKLVSGLKRMERNMGCEVNIVSDDTARTSWVERMGAILRSSVVIGVHGDHLLDFAFMKRTSHATFMEFYPKEKFVRDRAVIATSLGQHYIVWSGTQKFTARNLPGVVRPQVDEIIEIDVDAVVKSVQQVIAKI
;
A
#
# COMPACT_ATOMS: atom_id res chain seq x y z
N MET A 1 7.97 -84.60 27.28
CA MET A 1 8.77 -83.37 27.42
C MET A 1 8.03 -82.48 28.38
N GLY A 2 8.62 -82.21 29.55
CA GLY A 2 7.97 -81.38 30.57
C GLY A 2 8.01 -79.92 30.14
N TRP A 3 6.97 -79.15 30.45
CA TRP A 3 6.88 -77.73 30.10
C TRP A 3 7.99 -76.83 30.70
N LEU A 4 8.88 -77.43 31.52
CA LEU A 4 10.00 -76.79 32.22
C LEU A 4 11.37 -77.25 31.71
N SER A 5 11.47 -78.13 30.70
CA SER A 5 12.78 -78.46 30.11
C SER A 5 13.26 -77.33 29.19
N PRO A 6 14.57 -76.97 29.22
CA PRO A 6 15.11 -75.95 28.34
C PRO A 6 14.97 -76.36 26.87
N PRO A 7 14.74 -75.40 25.94
CA PRO A 7 14.44 -75.71 24.55
C PRO A 7 15.59 -76.45 23.86
N ASP A 8 15.26 -77.53 23.15
CA ASP A 8 16.24 -78.29 22.39
C ASP A 8 16.75 -77.48 21.20
N ARG A 9 17.93 -77.82 20.65
CA ARG A 9 18.54 -77.06 19.54
C ARG A 9 17.57 -76.81 18.38
N ARG A 10 16.69 -77.78 18.06
CA ARG A 10 15.67 -77.65 17.00
C ARG A 10 14.60 -76.61 17.34
N GLU A 11 14.16 -76.56 18.59
CA GLU A 11 13.17 -75.59 19.06
C GLU A 11 13.77 -74.19 19.07
N PHE A 12 15.05 -74.06 19.46
CA PHE A 12 15.77 -72.78 19.39
C PHE A 12 15.91 -72.27 17.96
N THR A 13 16.22 -73.13 16.98
CA THR A 13 16.28 -72.72 15.57
C THR A 13 14.91 -72.30 15.06
N LEU A 14 13.84 -72.99 15.48
CA LEU A 14 12.47 -72.66 15.08
C LEU A 14 12.05 -71.30 15.65
N ILE A 15 12.33 -71.05 16.93
CA ILE A 15 12.07 -69.77 17.59
C ILE A 15 12.87 -68.65 16.91
N LEU A 16 14.15 -68.87 16.61
CA LEU A 16 14.99 -67.90 15.90
C LEU A 16 14.43 -67.61 14.50
N PHE A 17 14.05 -68.64 13.75
CA PHE A 17 13.44 -68.49 12.43
C PHE A 17 12.13 -67.70 12.50
N CYS A 18 11.25 -68.03 13.45
CA CYS A 18 9.99 -67.31 13.68
C CYS A 18 10.24 -65.85 14.08
N LEU A 19 11.22 -65.58 14.95
CA LEU A 19 11.61 -64.22 15.34
C LEU A 19 12.18 -63.43 14.16
N VAL A 20 13.02 -64.04 13.32
CA VAL A 20 13.58 -63.39 12.13
C VAL A 20 12.49 -63.06 11.13
N VAL A 21 11.58 -64.00 10.84
CA VAL A 21 10.44 -63.78 9.95
C VAL A 21 9.51 -62.71 10.54
N TYR A 22 9.24 -62.76 11.84
CA TYR A 22 8.42 -61.74 12.52
C TYR A 22 9.06 -60.36 12.44
N ILE A 23 10.36 -60.23 12.73
CA ILE A 23 11.08 -58.94 12.67
C ILE A 23 11.11 -58.40 11.23
N LEU A 24 11.36 -59.26 10.23
CA LEU A 24 11.36 -58.86 8.83
C LEU A 24 9.97 -58.46 8.33
N ALA A 25 8.92 -59.20 8.71
CA ALA A 25 7.56 -58.88 8.31
C ALA A 25 7.01 -57.65 9.04
N TYR A 26 7.30 -57.51 10.33
CA TYR A 26 6.83 -56.42 11.18
C TYR A 26 7.51 -55.08 10.85
N ASN A 27 8.77 -55.12 10.41
CA ASN A 27 9.52 -53.91 10.03
C ASN A 27 9.68 -53.77 8.50
N LEU A 28 8.92 -54.50 7.69
CA LEU A 28 9.04 -54.41 6.22
C LEU A 28 8.81 -52.98 5.74
N GLU A 29 7.79 -52.31 6.29
CA GLU A 29 7.41 -50.94 5.94
C GLU A 29 8.51 -49.94 6.33
N THR A 30 9.05 -50.06 7.54
CA THR A 30 10.15 -49.23 8.05
C THR A 30 11.45 -49.48 7.29
N SER A 31 11.72 -50.73 6.90
CA SER A 31 12.91 -51.12 6.12
C SER A 31 12.87 -50.60 4.69
N LEU A 32 11.69 -50.58 4.07
CA LEU A 32 11.48 -50.00 2.73
C LEU A 32 11.63 -48.47 2.74
N GLN A 33 11.07 -47.79 3.75
CA GLN A 33 11.24 -46.35 3.95
C GLN A 33 12.72 -45.97 4.16
N LEU A 34 13.48 -46.75 4.94
CA LEU A 34 14.89 -46.49 5.20
C LEU A 34 15.78 -46.59 3.95
N LEU A 35 15.35 -47.39 2.95
CA LEU A 35 16.03 -47.56 1.66
C LEU A 35 15.58 -46.52 0.61
N GLY A 36 14.76 -45.54 0.99
CA GLY A 36 14.25 -44.51 0.08
C GLY A 36 13.22 -45.03 -0.93
N VAL A 37 12.65 -46.21 -0.66
CA VAL A 37 11.61 -46.81 -1.50
C VAL A 37 10.27 -46.50 -0.86
N ASP A 38 9.37 -45.87 -1.63
CA ASP A 38 8.02 -45.56 -1.16
C ASP A 38 7.29 -46.86 -0.80
N SER A 39 7.13 -47.08 0.51
CA SER A 39 6.58 -48.31 1.10
C SER A 39 5.13 -48.52 0.69
N VAL A 40 4.41 -47.45 0.36
CA VAL A 40 3.01 -47.47 -0.08
C VAL A 40 2.90 -47.95 -1.53
N ALA A 41 3.76 -47.44 -2.41
CA ALA A 41 3.79 -47.85 -3.81
C ALA A 41 4.26 -49.30 -3.99
N THR A 42 5.26 -49.73 -3.20
CA THR A 42 5.80 -51.10 -3.27
C THR A 42 4.90 -52.14 -2.62
N SER A 43 4.32 -51.87 -1.44
CA SER A 43 3.35 -52.78 -0.84
C SER A 43 2.14 -52.98 -1.75
N GLY A 44 1.58 -51.88 -2.29
CA GLY A 44 0.46 -51.93 -3.22
C GLY A 44 0.74 -52.73 -4.50
N ALA A 45 1.96 -52.66 -5.06
CA ALA A 45 2.35 -53.42 -6.24
C ALA A 45 2.63 -54.91 -5.96
N VAL A 46 3.13 -55.24 -4.77
CA VAL A 46 3.37 -56.63 -4.35
C VAL A 46 2.07 -57.34 -3.99
N PHE A 47 1.16 -56.67 -3.26
CA PHE A 47 -0.13 -57.23 -2.88
C PHE A 47 -1.12 -57.33 -4.07
N SER A 48 -1.02 -56.43 -5.07
CA SER A 48 -1.81 -56.56 -6.32
C SER A 48 -1.44 -57.82 -7.11
N ARG A 49 -0.13 -58.12 -7.23
CA ARG A 49 0.35 -59.34 -7.90
C ARG A 49 -0.01 -60.64 -7.16
N LEU A 50 -0.25 -60.55 -5.84
CA LEU A 50 -0.69 -61.66 -5.00
C LEU A 50 -2.22 -61.79 -4.90
N GLY A 51 -3.00 -60.97 -5.61
CA GLY A 51 -4.47 -61.04 -5.65
C GLY A 51 -5.15 -60.57 -4.36
N LEU A 52 -4.44 -59.88 -3.46
CA LEU A 52 -4.93 -59.42 -2.18
C LEU A 52 -5.31 -57.94 -2.23
N GLY A 53 -6.51 -57.65 -2.73
CA GLY A 53 -7.37 -56.53 -2.28
C GLY A 53 -6.94 -55.07 -2.52
N LYS A 54 -7.95 -54.20 -2.65
CA LYS A 54 -7.86 -52.75 -2.84
C LYS A 54 -6.92 -52.06 -1.83
N THR A 55 -5.99 -51.24 -2.32
CA THR A 55 -5.19 -50.37 -1.45
C THR A 55 -6.03 -49.20 -0.91
N ARG A 56 -5.90 -48.91 0.39
CA ARG A 56 -6.38 -47.67 1.01
C ARG A 56 -5.29 -46.60 1.11
N ALA A 57 -4.10 -46.93 0.62
CA ALA A 57 -2.95 -46.07 0.77
C ALA A 57 -3.00 -44.95 -0.28
N ILE A 58 -2.75 -43.74 0.20
CA ILE A 58 -2.75 -42.50 -0.57
C ILE A 58 -1.30 -42.04 -0.61
N GLY A 59 -0.82 -41.68 -1.81
CA GLY A 59 0.51 -41.11 -2.02
C GLY A 59 0.66 -39.74 -1.37
N SER A 60 1.88 -39.22 -1.35
CA SER A 60 2.18 -37.88 -0.83
C SER A 60 1.44 -36.75 -1.56
N ASP A 61 1.00 -37.02 -2.80
CA ASP A 61 0.17 -36.13 -3.62
C ASP A 61 -1.33 -36.16 -3.27
N GLY A 62 -1.74 -36.98 -2.29
CA GLY A 62 -3.15 -37.13 -1.91
C GLY A 62 -3.95 -38.04 -2.85
N ARG A 63 -3.31 -38.72 -3.81
CA ARG A 63 -3.94 -39.62 -4.79
C ARG A 63 -3.58 -41.09 -4.53
N LYS A 64 -4.32 -42.04 -5.07
CA LYS A 64 -3.91 -43.44 -5.10
C LYS A 64 -2.65 -43.61 -5.95
N PRO A 65 -1.81 -44.62 -5.64
CA PRO A 65 -0.66 -44.96 -6.46
C PRO A 65 -1.05 -45.22 -7.91
N VAL A 66 -0.15 -44.90 -8.86
CA VAL A 66 -0.42 -44.90 -10.31
C VAL A 66 -1.09 -46.19 -10.83
N GLY A 67 -0.78 -47.36 -10.26
CA GLY A 67 -1.39 -48.64 -10.65
C GLY A 67 -2.78 -48.94 -10.06
N TRP A 68 -3.31 -48.05 -9.21
CA TRP A 68 -4.56 -48.21 -8.47
C TRP A 68 -5.55 -47.05 -8.67
N ARG A 69 -5.20 -46.05 -9.50
CA ARG A 69 -6.09 -44.94 -9.84
C ARG A 69 -7.25 -45.49 -10.69
N ASP A 70 -8.47 -45.25 -10.24
CA ASP A 70 -9.70 -45.65 -10.95
C ASP A 70 -10.31 -44.47 -11.72
N ASP A 71 -11.31 -44.75 -12.56
CA ASP A 71 -11.95 -43.73 -13.40
C ASP A 71 -12.50 -42.56 -12.57
N LEU A 72 -13.04 -42.83 -11.38
CA LEU A 72 -13.52 -41.80 -10.47
C LEU A 72 -12.39 -40.85 -10.01
N GLU A 73 -11.19 -41.38 -9.82
CA GLU A 73 -10.03 -40.59 -9.42
C GLU A 73 -9.44 -39.77 -10.56
N LEU A 74 -9.55 -40.28 -11.79
CA LEU A 74 -9.26 -39.51 -13.00
C LEU A 74 -10.32 -38.42 -13.22
N ASP A 75 -11.59 -38.67 -12.91
CA ASP A 75 -12.65 -37.67 -13.01
C ASP A 75 -12.52 -36.55 -11.96
N ILE A 76 -12.12 -36.88 -10.73
CA ILE A 76 -11.99 -35.90 -9.64
C ILE A 76 -10.68 -35.09 -9.77
N TYR A 77 -9.56 -35.77 -10.04
CA TYR A 77 -8.22 -35.16 -9.99
C TYR A 77 -7.55 -35.02 -11.35
N GLY A 78 -8.18 -35.44 -12.45
CA GLY A 78 -7.62 -35.38 -13.79
C GLY A 78 -6.38 -36.23 -14.03
N ASP A 79 -5.76 -36.06 -15.20
CA ASP A 79 -4.54 -36.73 -15.64
C ASP A 79 -3.27 -35.89 -15.46
N TRP A 80 -3.39 -34.67 -14.92
CA TRP A 80 -2.25 -33.77 -14.74
C TRP A 80 -1.28 -34.25 -13.66
N GLN A 81 0.00 -33.90 -13.85
CA GLN A 81 1.06 -34.24 -12.91
C GLN A 81 1.01 -33.34 -11.67
N TRP A 82 1.34 -33.92 -10.53
CA TRP A 82 1.49 -33.20 -9.27
C TRP A 82 2.97 -33.06 -8.97
N ASP A 83 3.43 -31.81 -8.89
CA ASP A 83 4.78 -31.46 -8.47
C ASP A 83 4.74 -30.88 -7.06
N GLU A 84 5.55 -31.42 -6.16
CA GLU A 84 5.61 -30.92 -4.78
C GLU A 84 5.96 -29.42 -4.76
N GLY A 85 5.20 -28.64 -3.98
CA GLY A 85 5.34 -27.18 -3.89
C GLY A 85 4.66 -26.39 -5.02
N HIS A 86 4.02 -27.05 -5.98
CA HIS A 86 3.30 -26.41 -7.08
C HIS A 86 1.81 -26.77 -7.06
N ILE A 87 0.98 -25.92 -7.67
CA ILE A 87 -0.43 -26.22 -7.87
C ILE A 87 -0.54 -27.32 -8.92
N ALA A 88 -1.42 -28.30 -8.69
CA ALA A 88 -1.70 -29.36 -9.65
C ALA A 88 -2.28 -28.75 -10.93
N GLY A 89 -1.64 -28.97 -12.07
CA GLY A 89 -1.99 -28.31 -13.32
C GLY A 89 -1.13 -28.77 -14.49
N ASN A 90 -1.41 -28.23 -15.67
CA ASN A 90 -0.66 -28.48 -16.90
C ASN A 90 0.64 -27.66 -16.98
N GLY A 91 0.94 -26.82 -15.98
CA GLY A 91 2.12 -25.98 -15.93
C GLY A 91 1.92 -24.59 -16.55
N GLU A 92 0.78 -24.32 -17.19
CA GLU A 92 0.49 -23.00 -17.77
C GLU A 92 0.36 -21.92 -16.68
N GLU A 93 -0.12 -22.29 -15.48
CA GLU A 93 -0.21 -21.41 -14.31
C GLU A 93 1.15 -20.82 -13.87
N ARG A 94 2.25 -21.44 -14.29
CA ARG A 94 3.64 -21.05 -13.95
C ARG A 94 4.19 -19.96 -14.86
N THR A 95 3.45 -19.58 -15.90
CA THR A 95 3.90 -18.61 -16.93
C THR A 95 2.94 -17.44 -17.15
N GLN A 96 1.84 -17.38 -16.40
CA GLN A 96 0.84 -16.32 -16.57
C GLN A 96 1.29 -15.02 -15.92
N GLY A 97 1.26 -13.94 -16.69
CA GLY A 97 1.43 -12.58 -16.17
C GLY A 97 0.28 -12.18 -15.26
N VAL A 98 0.50 -11.14 -14.44
CA VAL A 98 -0.50 -10.57 -13.52
C VAL A 98 -1.82 -10.31 -14.24
N GLY A 99 -2.92 -10.86 -13.72
CA GLY A 99 -4.27 -10.65 -14.27
C GLY A 99 -4.55 -11.37 -15.60
N ALA A 100 -3.69 -12.30 -16.04
CA ALA A 100 -3.95 -13.15 -17.20
C ALA A 100 -4.78 -14.40 -16.83
N GLY A 101 -5.42 -14.99 -17.84
CA GLY A 101 -6.31 -16.15 -17.71
C GLY A 101 -7.80 -15.78 -17.75
N ARG A 102 -8.66 -16.79 -17.98
CA ARG A 102 -10.13 -16.62 -18.14
C ARG A 102 -10.81 -15.89 -16.98
N HIS A 103 -10.18 -15.90 -15.81
CA HIS A 103 -10.72 -15.34 -14.56
C HIS A 103 -9.89 -14.19 -13.97
N GLY A 104 -8.81 -13.76 -14.64
CA GLY A 104 -7.99 -12.62 -14.19
C GLY A 104 -7.38 -12.77 -12.78
N ALA A 105 -7.17 -14.01 -12.33
CA ALA A 105 -6.62 -14.29 -11.00
C ALA A 105 -5.10 -14.11 -10.98
N MET A 106 -4.56 -13.64 -9.86
CA MET A 106 -3.13 -13.58 -9.58
C MET A 106 -2.70 -14.90 -8.94
N TRP A 107 -1.74 -15.60 -9.55
CA TRP A 107 -1.17 -16.82 -9.01
C TRP A 107 0.27 -16.54 -8.59
N ILE A 108 0.55 -16.64 -7.29
CA ILE A 108 1.90 -16.58 -6.73
C ILE A 108 2.27 -17.97 -6.23
N SER A 109 3.51 -18.41 -6.47
CA SER A 109 3.94 -19.71 -5.95
C SER A 109 4.02 -19.65 -4.42
N ARG A 110 3.79 -20.78 -3.74
CA ARG A 110 3.90 -20.84 -2.27
C ARG A 110 5.30 -20.46 -1.77
N LYS A 111 6.33 -20.71 -2.58
CA LYS A 111 7.72 -20.32 -2.28
C LYS A 111 7.87 -18.79 -2.30
N ASP A 112 7.21 -18.12 -3.25
CA ASP A 112 7.25 -16.66 -3.39
C ASP A 112 6.31 -15.97 -2.39
N ALA A 113 5.23 -16.65 -1.96
CA ALA A 113 4.30 -16.15 -0.94
C ALA A 113 4.86 -16.20 0.50
N GLY A 114 5.96 -16.93 0.73
CA GLY A 114 6.56 -17.11 2.05
C GLY A 114 5.74 -18.02 3.00
N GLU A 115 6.24 -18.19 4.24
CA GLU A 115 5.47 -18.89 5.28
C GLU A 115 4.25 -18.05 5.70
N VAL A 116 3.04 -18.55 5.45
CA VAL A 116 1.77 -17.96 5.92
C VAL A 116 1.55 -18.22 7.43
N SER A 117 2.63 -18.36 8.21
CA SER A 117 2.60 -18.53 9.66
C SER A 117 2.61 -17.15 10.34
N GLY A 118 1.63 -16.32 10.00
CA GLY A 118 1.38 -15.09 10.74
C GLY A 118 1.07 -15.42 12.20
N LYS A 119 1.67 -14.67 13.14
CA LYS A 119 1.21 -14.62 14.53
C LYS A 119 -0.32 -14.46 14.54
N VAL A 120 -0.97 -15.17 15.46
CA VAL A 120 -2.40 -15.19 15.77
C VAL A 120 -3.12 -13.87 15.42
N PHE A 121 -4.30 -13.98 14.79
CA PHE A 121 -5.17 -12.86 14.40
C PHE A 121 -5.40 -11.87 15.56
N GLY A 122 -4.75 -10.71 15.50
CA GLY A 122 -4.95 -9.60 16.43
C GLY A 122 -4.45 -9.86 17.86
N GLU A 123 -4.04 -8.79 18.55
CA GLU A 123 -3.68 -8.87 19.98
C GLU A 123 -4.90 -8.67 20.89
N VAL A 124 -6.02 -8.15 20.36
CA VAL A 124 -7.19 -7.74 21.14
C VAL A 124 -8.40 -8.63 20.81
N PRO A 125 -9.00 -9.31 21.80
CA PRO A 125 -10.20 -10.11 21.60
C PRO A 125 -11.47 -9.26 21.51
N VAL A 126 -12.57 -9.84 20.99
CA VAL A 126 -13.83 -9.12 20.70
C VAL A 126 -14.49 -8.54 21.95
N ASP A 127 -14.31 -9.18 23.10
CA ASP A 127 -14.84 -8.75 24.40
C ASP A 127 -14.12 -7.54 25.00
N GLU A 128 -12.98 -7.12 24.43
CA GLU A 128 -12.24 -5.89 24.82
C GLU A 128 -12.59 -4.66 23.96
N ALA A 129 -13.65 -4.73 23.14
CA ALA A 129 -14.11 -3.62 22.30
C ALA A 129 -14.73 -2.45 23.09
N LEU A 130 -15.22 -2.71 24.31
CA LEU A 130 -15.72 -1.71 25.24
C LEU A 130 -14.69 -1.48 26.35
N GLN A 131 -14.37 -0.22 26.63
CA GLN A 131 -13.49 0.16 27.73
C GLN A 131 -14.28 0.85 28.83
N ARG A 132 -14.08 0.38 30.07
CA ARG A 132 -14.57 1.04 31.27
C ARG A 132 -13.43 1.85 31.88
N TRP A 133 -13.61 3.16 31.99
CA TRP A 133 -12.66 4.09 32.60
C TRP A 133 -13.13 4.60 33.97
N GLY A 134 -14.40 4.41 34.34
CA GLY A 134 -14.92 4.88 35.62
C GLY A 134 -14.81 6.40 35.73
N THR A 135 -14.15 6.89 36.77
CA THR A 135 -13.87 8.32 36.95
C THR A 135 -12.55 8.77 36.32
N ASP A 136 -11.73 7.84 35.83
CA ASP A 136 -10.39 8.09 35.28
C ASP A 136 -10.44 8.10 33.75
N VAL A 137 -11.13 9.10 33.20
CA VAL A 137 -11.30 9.23 31.75
C VAL A 137 -9.93 9.44 31.09
N PRO A 138 -9.58 8.66 30.04
CA PRO A 138 -8.32 8.85 29.33
C PRO A 138 -8.13 10.29 28.87
N GLN A 139 -7.00 10.90 29.23
CA GLN A 139 -6.64 12.24 28.75
C GLN A 139 -6.04 12.17 27.34
N THR A 140 -6.40 13.15 26.52
CA THR A 140 -5.87 13.38 25.18
C THR A 140 -4.42 13.84 25.27
N LYS A 141 -3.54 13.20 24.49
CA LYS A 141 -2.12 13.56 24.43
C LYS A 141 -1.74 14.04 23.04
N VAL A 142 -1.05 15.17 22.95
CA VAL A 142 -0.47 15.67 21.69
C VAL A 142 0.89 15.01 21.49
N GLN A 143 1.01 14.17 20.46
CA GLN A 143 2.26 13.50 20.12
C GLN A 143 3.13 14.38 19.22
N LYS A 144 2.50 15.05 18.26
CA LYS A 144 3.15 15.98 17.33
C LYS A 144 2.13 16.99 16.83
N HIS A 145 2.57 18.23 16.64
CA HIS A 145 1.75 19.28 16.09
C HIS A 145 2.57 20.18 15.16
N VAL A 146 2.01 20.46 14.00
CA VAL A 146 2.26 21.66 13.18
C VAL A 146 0.88 22.18 12.73
N PRO A 147 0.73 23.45 12.34
CA PRO A 147 -0.57 23.99 11.95
C PRO A 147 -1.27 23.13 10.89
N GLY A 148 -2.53 22.75 11.17
CA GLY A 148 -3.37 21.87 10.35
C GLY A 148 -2.98 20.39 10.32
N TYR A 149 -1.88 19.98 10.98
CA TYR A 149 -1.43 18.60 11.01
C TYR A 149 -1.01 18.17 12.41
N THR A 150 -1.82 17.33 13.03
CA THR A 150 -1.66 16.99 14.45
C THR A 150 -1.82 15.49 14.66
N ILE A 151 -1.02 14.93 15.56
CA ILE A 151 -1.18 13.55 16.04
C ILE A 151 -1.64 13.61 17.49
N LEU A 152 -2.81 13.06 17.74
CA LEU A 152 -3.44 13.02 19.05
C LEU A 152 -3.67 11.56 19.46
N ASP A 153 -3.42 11.24 20.72
CA ASP A 153 -3.88 10.00 21.34
C ASP A 153 -5.11 10.27 22.20
N ASN A 154 -6.02 9.30 22.33
CA ASN A 154 -7.26 9.38 23.11
C ASN A 154 -8.16 10.56 22.68
N VAL A 155 -8.70 10.50 21.46
CA VAL A 155 -9.65 11.51 20.93
C VAL A 155 -11.07 10.96 21.03
N PHE A 156 -11.96 11.69 21.69
CA PHE A 156 -13.34 11.25 21.91
C PHE A 156 -14.27 11.76 20.82
N ILE A 157 -15.21 10.92 20.42
CA ILE A 157 -16.37 11.31 19.62
C ILE A 157 -17.63 10.97 20.38
N TYR A 158 -18.57 11.91 20.39
CA TYR A 158 -19.84 11.72 21.06
C TYR A 158 -20.90 12.65 20.46
N ASN A 159 -22.06 12.08 20.09
CA ASN A 159 -23.20 12.85 19.59
C ASN A 159 -22.83 13.81 18.43
N GLY A 160 -21.99 13.34 17.50
CA GLY A 160 -21.54 14.09 16.32
C GLY A 160 -20.39 15.08 16.55
N ASN A 161 -19.98 15.33 17.80
CA ASN A 161 -18.89 16.26 18.13
C ASN A 161 -17.59 15.50 18.45
N VAL A 162 -16.48 16.23 18.40
CA VAL A 162 -15.16 15.75 18.80
C VAL A 162 -14.72 16.42 20.09
N TYR A 163 -14.16 15.65 21.01
CA TYR A 163 -13.75 16.13 22.31
C TYR A 163 -12.31 15.72 22.62
N LEU A 164 -11.57 16.69 23.12
CA LEU A 164 -10.20 16.53 23.59
C LEU A 164 -10.22 16.74 25.10
N VAL A 165 -9.79 15.74 25.85
CA VAL A 165 -9.89 15.72 27.33
C VAL A 165 -8.53 16.04 27.93
N THR A 166 -8.39 17.16 28.61
CA THR A 166 -7.14 17.53 29.31
C THR A 166 -7.44 18.44 30.50
N ASP A 167 -6.74 18.24 31.60
CA ASP A 167 -6.79 19.16 32.74
C ASP A 167 -5.74 20.29 32.59
N ASP A 168 -4.78 20.12 31.67
CA ASP A 168 -3.70 21.07 31.38
C ASP A 168 -3.91 21.71 30.00
N SER A 169 -4.87 22.64 29.90
CA SER A 169 -5.24 23.28 28.63
C SER A 169 -4.18 24.20 28.03
N ASN A 170 -3.25 24.71 28.85
CA ASN A 170 -2.21 25.65 28.41
C ASN A 170 -1.13 25.01 27.52
N ASP A 171 -0.89 23.70 27.67
CA ASP A 171 0.10 22.95 26.89
C ASP A 171 -0.50 22.40 25.58
N PHE A 172 -1.78 22.68 25.34
CA PHE A 172 -2.52 22.18 24.20
C PHE A 172 -2.53 23.22 23.06
N PRO A 173 -2.27 22.83 21.80
CA PRO A 173 -2.40 23.74 20.67
C PRO A 173 -3.84 24.24 20.56
N ALA A 174 -4.01 25.49 20.09
CA ALA A 174 -5.34 26.05 19.87
C ALA A 174 -6.13 25.13 18.92
N VAL A 175 -7.39 24.84 19.24
CA VAL A 175 -8.24 23.94 18.45
C VAL A 175 -8.30 24.38 16.98
N SER A 176 -8.37 25.70 16.73
CA SER A 176 -8.35 26.28 15.38
C SER A 176 -7.05 26.02 14.59
N ALA A 177 -5.93 25.76 15.29
CA ALA A 177 -4.68 25.36 14.67
C ALA A 177 -4.63 23.84 14.37
N ILE A 178 -5.52 23.03 14.97
CA ILE A 178 -5.65 21.60 14.70
C ILE A 178 -6.65 21.38 13.56
N VAL A 179 -7.88 21.89 13.72
CA VAL A 179 -9.00 21.78 12.78
C VAL A 179 -9.81 23.07 12.79
N SER A 180 -10.15 23.55 11.60
CA SER A 180 -10.96 24.73 11.30
C SER A 180 -12.07 24.40 10.30
N SER A 181 -11.90 23.33 9.52
CA SER A 181 -12.91 22.84 8.59
C SER A 181 -14.05 22.19 9.38
N THR A 182 -15.24 22.77 9.23
CA THR A 182 -16.50 22.23 9.75
C THR A 182 -17.38 21.80 8.57
N GLY A 183 -18.19 20.77 8.76
CA GLY A 183 -19.07 20.23 7.72
C GLY A 183 -20.12 19.26 8.29
N PRO A 184 -20.78 18.45 7.45
CA PRO A 184 -21.91 17.63 7.90
C PRO A 184 -21.54 16.52 8.89
N GLY A 185 -20.33 15.95 8.79
CA GLY A 185 -19.85 14.91 9.72
C GLY A 185 -19.46 15.43 11.08
N PHE A 186 -18.17 15.73 11.28
CA PHE A 186 -17.71 16.26 12.56
C PHE A 186 -18.30 17.64 12.82
N GLY A 187 -19.03 17.73 13.92
CA GLY A 187 -19.49 18.98 14.51
C GLY A 187 -18.34 19.72 15.19
N GLU A 188 -18.61 20.33 16.34
CA GLU A 188 -17.65 21.18 17.02
C GLU A 188 -16.57 20.37 17.74
N TRP A 189 -15.34 20.90 17.72
CA TRP A 189 -14.22 20.39 18.48
C TRP A 189 -14.14 21.12 19.83
N ASN A 190 -14.24 20.38 20.92
CA ASN A 190 -14.37 20.93 22.26
C ASN A 190 -13.26 20.42 23.18
N LEU A 191 -12.71 21.32 24.00
CA LEU A 191 -11.78 20.97 25.07
C LEU A 191 -12.56 20.74 26.37
N LEU A 192 -12.35 19.61 27.03
CA LEU A 192 -12.97 19.26 28.30
C LEU A 192 -11.92 18.93 29.36
N THR A 193 -12.20 19.29 30.60
CA THR A 193 -11.51 18.70 31.76
C THR A 193 -11.95 17.26 31.98
N THR A 194 -11.17 16.46 32.69
CA THR A 194 -11.53 15.07 33.05
C THR A 194 -12.87 15.02 33.78
N LYS A 195 -13.12 15.97 34.69
CA LYS A 195 -14.40 16.09 35.39
C LYS A 195 -15.58 16.30 34.44
N GLN A 196 -15.46 17.26 33.50
CA GLN A 196 -16.50 17.51 32.51
C GLN A 196 -16.70 16.31 31.59
N ALA A 197 -15.63 15.59 31.26
CA ALA A 197 -15.70 14.38 30.45
C ALA A 197 -16.45 13.24 31.15
N VAL A 198 -16.24 13.05 32.46
CA VAL A 198 -17.02 12.07 33.27
C VAL A 198 -18.50 12.44 33.27
N ASP A 199 -18.82 13.72 33.51
CA ASP A 199 -20.21 14.20 33.54
C ASP A 199 -20.92 14.03 32.18
N LEU A 200 -20.16 14.14 31.08
CA LEU A 200 -20.70 14.06 29.71
C LEU A 200 -20.76 12.63 29.16
N PHE A 201 -19.68 11.85 29.31
CA PHE A 201 -19.53 10.52 28.69
C PHE A 201 -19.95 9.38 29.62
N GLY A 202 -19.98 9.60 30.93
CA GLY A 202 -20.14 8.54 31.92
C GLY A 202 -18.86 7.71 32.09
N GLU A 203 -19.02 6.45 32.50
CA GLU A 203 -17.91 5.60 32.97
C GLU A 203 -17.32 4.64 31.92
N PHE A 204 -17.91 4.57 30.73
CA PHE A 204 -17.51 3.59 29.70
C PHE A 204 -17.84 4.06 28.29
N GLY A 205 -17.19 3.44 27.30
CA GLY A 205 -17.49 3.66 25.88
C GLY A 205 -16.72 2.70 24.98
N GLY A 206 -16.93 2.83 23.67
CA GLY A 206 -16.25 2.01 22.68
C GLY A 206 -14.84 2.50 22.40
N VAL A 207 -13.91 1.58 22.11
CA VAL A 207 -12.55 1.94 21.70
C VAL A 207 -12.34 1.67 20.22
N ILE A 208 -11.96 2.71 19.50
CA ILE A 208 -11.51 2.62 18.12
C ILE A 208 -9.99 2.43 18.13
N ARG A 209 -9.59 1.15 18.10
CA ARG A 209 -8.19 0.72 18.23
C ARG A 209 -7.32 1.02 17.01
N GLY A 210 -6.02 1.17 17.29
CA GLY A 210 -4.97 1.41 16.31
C GLY A 210 -4.98 2.83 15.74
N VAL A 211 -4.28 2.99 14.62
CA VAL A 211 -4.02 4.30 14.02
C VAL A 211 -5.12 4.66 13.04
N SER A 212 -5.75 5.80 13.30
CA SER A 212 -6.77 6.40 12.43
C SER A 212 -6.24 7.67 11.82
N TRP A 213 -6.45 7.85 10.53
CA TRP A 213 -6.18 9.08 9.81
C TRP A 213 -7.49 9.80 9.56
N MET A 214 -7.45 11.13 9.56
CA MET A 214 -8.60 11.97 9.28
C MET A 214 -8.18 13.12 8.38
N ALA A 215 -8.81 13.21 7.21
CA ALA A 215 -8.70 14.37 6.35
C ALA A 215 -9.94 15.24 6.54
N ALA A 216 -9.82 16.28 7.34
CA ALA A 216 -10.92 17.17 7.70
C ALA A 216 -11.22 18.22 6.63
N ASP A 217 -10.48 18.24 5.53
CA ASP A 217 -10.76 19.15 4.43
C ASP A 217 -12.18 18.96 3.90
N ASN A 218 -12.88 20.07 3.61
CA ASN A 218 -14.17 20.03 2.92
C ASN A 218 -14.03 19.71 1.42
N THR A 219 -12.82 19.84 0.87
CA THR A 219 -12.51 19.50 -0.52
C THR A 219 -11.38 18.48 -0.57
N PRO A 220 -11.51 17.40 -1.37
CA PRO A 220 -10.44 16.43 -1.51
C PRO A 220 -9.19 17.06 -2.12
N HIS A 221 -8.02 16.47 -1.85
CA HIS A 221 -6.75 16.92 -2.41
C HIS A 221 -5.78 15.76 -2.56
N ASN A 222 -4.98 15.78 -3.62
CA ASN A 222 -4.04 14.71 -3.95
C ASN A 222 -2.89 14.56 -2.93
N SER A 223 -2.50 15.64 -2.25
CA SER A 223 -1.44 15.61 -1.24
C SER A 223 -1.86 14.97 0.08
N THR A 224 -3.14 14.68 0.30
CA THR A 224 -3.68 14.22 1.59
C THR A 224 -2.96 12.97 2.10
N LEU A 225 -2.78 11.95 1.27
CA LEU A 225 -2.08 10.72 1.68
C LEU A 225 -0.62 10.96 2.04
N LEU A 226 0.09 11.72 1.22
CA LEU A 226 1.50 12.04 1.48
C LEU A 226 1.64 12.88 2.75
N SER A 227 0.75 13.83 2.98
CA SER A 227 0.80 14.73 4.14
C SER A 227 0.46 13.99 5.44
N LEU A 228 -0.55 13.13 5.43
CA LEU A 228 -0.90 12.27 6.58
C LEU A 228 0.23 11.29 6.90
N TRP A 229 0.79 10.63 5.89
CA TRP A 229 1.93 9.73 6.08
C TRP A 229 3.18 10.49 6.55
N ARG A 230 3.49 11.65 5.96
CA ARG A 230 4.63 12.50 6.37
C ARG A 230 4.50 12.98 7.82
N THR A 231 3.29 13.32 8.23
CA THR A 231 2.96 13.69 9.61
C THR A 231 3.18 12.48 10.52
N TYR A 232 2.58 11.34 10.22
CA TYR A 232 2.66 10.15 11.07
C TYR A 232 4.08 9.55 11.16
N SER A 233 4.79 9.47 10.04
CA SER A 233 6.19 9.02 9.98
C SER A 233 7.16 9.89 10.77
N SER A 234 6.78 11.12 11.14
CA SER A 234 7.59 11.96 12.04
C SER A 234 7.74 11.40 13.46
N LEU A 235 6.93 10.41 13.84
CA LEU A 235 7.07 9.69 15.10
C LEU A 235 8.19 8.64 15.09
N ASP A 236 8.71 8.27 13.91
CA ASP A 236 9.78 7.29 13.76
C ASP A 236 10.95 7.87 12.95
N PRO A 237 11.90 8.55 13.62
CA PRO A 237 13.10 9.03 12.95
C PRO A 237 14.05 7.89 12.55
N ALA A 238 13.79 6.63 12.95
CA ALA A 238 14.64 5.48 12.66
C ALA A 238 14.25 4.73 11.38
N ILE A 239 13.29 5.23 10.58
CA ILE A 239 12.98 4.66 9.27
C ILE A 239 14.24 4.70 8.40
N ASP A 240 14.64 3.55 7.86
CA ASP A 240 15.88 3.40 7.09
C ASP A 240 15.64 3.31 5.57
N SER A 241 16.72 3.18 4.80
CA SER A 241 16.68 3.00 3.34
C SER A 241 15.93 1.74 2.91
N GLU A 242 15.75 0.78 3.82
CA GLU A 242 14.94 -0.40 3.58
C GLU A 242 13.49 -0.20 4.04
N GLY A 243 13.06 1.01 4.39
CA GLY A 243 11.67 1.25 4.78
C GLY A 243 11.22 0.40 5.98
N ARG A 244 12.15 -0.06 6.83
CA ARG A 244 11.80 -0.69 8.09
C ARG A 244 11.33 0.41 9.03
N THR A 245 10.17 0.21 9.64
CA THR A 245 9.58 1.16 10.58
C THR A 245 9.04 0.42 11.80
N ARG A 246 8.98 1.12 12.94
CA ARG A 246 8.34 0.65 14.18
C ARG A 246 6.89 1.10 14.28
N LEU A 247 6.42 1.92 13.34
CA LEU A 247 5.07 2.44 13.35
C LEU A 247 4.08 1.34 13.01
N ALA A 248 2.99 1.29 13.78
CA ALA A 248 1.84 0.47 13.43
C ALA A 248 1.22 0.99 12.12
N PRO A 249 0.74 0.09 11.24
CA PRO A 249 0.07 0.48 10.01
C PRO A 249 -1.24 1.24 10.30
N PRO A 250 -1.59 2.25 9.49
CA PRO A 250 -2.88 2.93 9.61
C PRO A 250 -4.02 2.00 9.19
N HIS A 251 -5.05 1.91 10.02
CA HIS A 251 -6.19 1.03 9.77
C HIS A 251 -7.32 1.73 9.02
N ARG A 252 -7.51 3.04 9.23
CA ARG A 252 -8.64 3.77 8.65
C ARG A 252 -8.27 5.19 8.23
N LEU A 253 -8.79 5.63 7.08
CA LEU A 253 -8.81 7.00 6.61
C LEU A 253 -10.24 7.51 6.70
N ILE A 254 -10.47 8.53 7.52
CA ILE A 254 -11.77 9.11 7.81
C ILE A 254 -11.92 10.39 6.98
N LEU A 255 -13.00 10.45 6.21
CA LEU A 255 -13.39 11.53 5.33
C LEU A 255 -14.73 12.10 5.82
N PRO A 256 -14.73 12.85 6.93
CA PRO A 256 -15.94 13.18 7.68
C PRO A 256 -16.91 14.09 6.91
N HIS A 257 -16.44 14.83 5.92
CA HIS A 257 -17.28 15.77 5.17
C HIS A 257 -17.59 15.29 3.74
N HIS A 258 -17.18 14.06 3.41
CA HIS A 258 -17.39 13.49 2.09
C HIS A 258 -18.34 12.29 2.17
N THR A 259 -19.42 12.34 1.41
CA THR A 259 -20.32 11.20 1.20
C THR A 259 -19.65 10.13 0.35
N PHE A 260 -20.10 8.88 0.45
CA PHE A 260 -19.52 7.80 -0.36
C PHE A 260 -19.72 8.02 -1.88
N PHE A 261 -20.90 8.51 -2.26
CA PHE A 261 -21.28 8.78 -3.65
C PHE A 261 -21.40 10.28 -3.94
N THR A 262 -21.23 10.65 -5.20
CA THR A 262 -21.35 12.05 -5.66
C THR A 262 -22.79 12.57 -5.71
N ASP A 263 -23.75 11.65 -5.87
CA ASP A 263 -25.17 11.93 -5.99
C ASP A 263 -25.90 11.60 -4.68
N PRO A 264 -27.02 12.29 -4.34
CA PRO A 264 -27.85 11.96 -3.19
C PRO A 264 -28.40 10.53 -3.25
N ASP A 265 -28.84 10.00 -2.11
CA ASP A 265 -29.46 8.68 -2.08
C ASP A 265 -30.76 8.64 -2.90
N PRO A 266 -30.94 7.58 -3.72
CA PRO A 266 -32.10 7.48 -4.59
C PRO A 266 -33.38 7.30 -3.77
N GLU A 267 -34.46 7.96 -4.18
CA GLU A 267 -35.78 7.88 -3.52
C GLU A 267 -36.49 6.52 -3.71
N ILE A 268 -36.04 5.70 -4.67
CA ILE A 268 -36.69 4.45 -5.11
C ILE A 268 -35.64 3.35 -5.33
N LEU A 269 -36.02 2.08 -5.07
CA LEU A 269 -35.34 0.80 -5.38
C LEU A 269 -35.07 0.59 -6.89
N ASP A 270 -34.52 1.59 -7.58
CA ASP A 270 -33.99 1.39 -8.93
C ASP A 270 -32.57 0.82 -8.77
N ASP A 271 -32.52 -0.46 -8.37
CA ASP A 271 -31.33 -1.22 -7.91
C ASP A 271 -30.21 -1.34 -8.96
N VAL A 272 -30.37 -0.73 -10.15
CA VAL A 272 -29.49 -0.92 -11.31
C VAL A 272 -28.68 0.35 -11.66
N ARG A 273 -28.90 1.49 -10.99
CA ARG A 273 -28.12 2.69 -11.29
C ARG A 273 -26.70 2.59 -10.73
N ARG A 274 -25.70 2.48 -11.61
CA ARG A 274 -24.30 2.63 -11.23
C ARG A 274 -24.04 4.06 -10.73
N ARG A 275 -23.84 4.20 -9.42
CA ARG A 275 -23.49 5.48 -8.77
C ARG A 275 -21.99 5.74 -8.85
N ARG A 276 -21.62 7.02 -8.96
CA ARG A 276 -20.21 7.44 -9.03
C ARG A 276 -19.71 7.70 -7.61
N ARG A 277 -18.57 7.08 -7.25
CA ARG A 277 -17.91 7.35 -5.97
C ARG A 277 -17.40 8.77 -5.93
N VAL A 278 -17.44 9.38 -4.74
CA VAL A 278 -16.83 10.70 -4.52
C VAL A 278 -15.34 10.64 -4.85
N ASP A 279 -14.82 11.76 -5.35
CA ASP A 279 -13.37 11.91 -5.48
C ASP A 279 -12.74 12.03 -4.10
N THR A 280 -11.59 11.38 -3.91
CA THR A 280 -10.79 11.44 -2.68
C THR A 280 -9.49 12.21 -2.87
N GLY A 281 -9.26 12.75 -4.07
CA GLY A 281 -8.07 13.49 -4.47
C GLY A 281 -6.97 12.60 -5.03
N PHE A 282 -7.09 11.29 -4.92
CA PHE A 282 -6.12 10.31 -5.43
C PHE A 282 -6.84 9.10 -6.01
N HIS A 283 -6.14 8.37 -6.88
CA HIS A 283 -6.72 7.18 -7.49
C HIS A 283 -7.03 6.11 -6.43
N PRO A 284 -8.22 5.46 -6.43
CA PRO A 284 -8.59 4.48 -5.39
C PRO A 284 -7.62 3.31 -5.25
N TYR A 285 -6.96 2.91 -6.34
CA TYR A 285 -5.96 1.84 -6.31
C TYR A 285 -4.67 2.29 -5.61
N LEU A 286 -4.30 3.58 -5.65
CA LEU A 286 -3.12 4.07 -4.97
C LEU A 286 -3.22 3.83 -3.47
N LEU A 287 -4.36 4.15 -2.85
CA LEU A 287 -4.58 3.92 -1.43
C LEU A 287 -4.39 2.45 -1.05
N LYS A 288 -5.02 1.55 -1.81
CA LYS A 288 -5.03 0.10 -1.52
C LYS A 288 -3.69 -0.58 -1.78
N THR A 289 -2.90 -0.03 -2.69
CA THR A 289 -1.56 -0.56 -3.01
C THR A 289 -0.49 0.01 -2.07
N ALA A 290 -0.57 1.31 -1.75
CA ALA A 290 0.33 1.98 -0.82
C ALA A 290 0.09 1.54 0.64
N PHE A 291 -1.18 1.36 1.04
CA PHE A 291 -1.59 1.00 2.39
C PHE A 291 -2.65 -0.12 2.36
N PRO A 292 -2.25 -1.40 2.19
CA PRO A 292 -3.19 -2.50 2.02
C PRO A 292 -4.18 -2.72 3.17
N GLN A 293 -3.80 -2.34 4.39
CA GLN A 293 -4.64 -2.47 5.59
C GLN A 293 -5.60 -1.29 5.80
N LEU A 294 -5.49 -0.24 4.99
CA LEU A 294 -6.22 0.99 5.18
C LEU A 294 -7.63 0.89 4.56
N THR A 295 -8.65 0.98 5.42
CA THR A 295 -10.04 1.20 5.00
C THR A 295 -10.37 2.69 4.90
N VAL A 296 -11.38 3.05 4.12
CA VAL A 296 -11.90 4.43 4.02
C VAL A 296 -13.26 4.46 4.69
N MET A 297 -13.43 5.42 5.59
CA MET A 297 -14.70 5.74 6.23
C MET A 297 -15.16 7.10 5.72
N TYR A 298 -16.40 7.18 5.27
CA TYR A 298 -17.03 8.39 4.75
C TYR A 298 -17.90 9.04 5.81
N PHE A 299 -18.55 10.13 5.45
CA PHE A 299 -19.50 10.85 6.29
C PHE A 299 -20.54 9.90 6.92
N GLU A 300 -21.09 8.97 6.14
CA GLU A 300 -22.15 8.06 6.59
C GLU A 300 -21.69 7.17 7.75
N ASP A 301 -20.45 6.67 7.69
CA ASP A 301 -19.86 5.88 8.78
C ASP A 301 -19.75 6.70 10.07
N PHE A 302 -19.49 8.00 9.96
CA PHE A 302 -19.42 8.90 11.11
C PHE A 302 -20.81 9.27 11.65
N ASP A 303 -21.77 9.50 10.76
CA ASP A 303 -23.17 9.77 11.11
C ASP A 303 -23.77 8.61 11.93
N ASP A 304 -23.37 7.37 11.64
CA ASP A 304 -23.74 6.21 12.46
C ASP A 304 -23.22 6.33 13.91
N TYR A 305 -21.93 6.67 14.12
CA TYR A 305 -21.39 6.93 15.46
C TYR A 305 -22.13 8.08 16.17
N ALA A 306 -22.47 9.13 15.42
CA ALA A 306 -23.21 10.26 15.97
C ALA A 306 -24.60 9.84 16.46
N LYS A 307 -25.33 9.05 15.65
CA LYS A 307 -26.68 8.54 15.98
C LYS A 307 -26.71 7.54 17.11
N MET A 308 -25.63 6.78 17.31
CA MET A 308 -25.53 5.84 18.44
C MET A 308 -25.63 6.54 19.80
N LYS A 309 -25.20 7.81 19.89
CA LYS A 309 -25.17 8.59 21.15
C LYS A 309 -24.46 7.84 22.28
N VAL A 310 -23.36 7.17 21.93
CA VAL A 310 -22.44 6.49 22.85
C VAL A 310 -21.06 7.08 22.62
N PRO A 311 -20.25 7.34 23.67
CA PRO A 311 -18.91 7.85 23.49
C PRO A 311 -17.99 6.77 22.90
N PHE A 312 -17.21 7.14 21.90
CA PHE A 312 -16.11 6.34 21.38
C PHE A 312 -14.80 7.09 21.51
N VAL A 313 -13.71 6.36 21.77
CA VAL A 313 -12.37 6.93 21.86
C VAL A 313 -11.47 6.35 20.78
N PHE A 314 -10.89 7.20 19.94
CA PHE A 314 -9.80 6.83 19.05
C PHE A 314 -8.52 6.70 19.86
N GLU A 315 -7.86 5.55 19.72
CA GLU A 315 -6.57 5.30 20.37
C GLU A 315 -5.50 6.29 19.84
N ARG A 316 -5.40 6.44 18.52
CA ARG A 316 -4.58 7.46 17.86
C ARG A 316 -5.28 8.02 16.63
N LEU A 317 -5.32 9.35 16.52
CA LEU A 317 -5.85 10.10 15.40
C LEU A 317 -4.77 11.02 14.80
N VAL A 318 -4.47 10.83 13.51
CA VAL A 318 -3.61 11.70 12.71
C VAL A 318 -4.49 12.57 11.84
N ILE A 319 -4.35 13.87 11.99
CA ILE A 319 -5.27 14.87 11.45
C ILE A 319 -4.57 15.64 10.34
N ALA A 320 -5.30 15.90 9.26
CA ALA A 320 -4.93 16.84 8.21
C ALA A 320 -6.11 17.78 7.92
N ASP A 321 -5.88 19.09 8.06
CA ASP A 321 -6.79 20.17 7.66
C ASP A 321 -5.98 21.30 7.01
N ARG A 322 -6.03 21.39 5.68
CA ARG A 322 -5.34 22.42 4.91
C ARG A 322 -5.88 23.82 5.20
N LYS A 323 -7.15 23.95 5.61
CA LYS A 323 -7.71 25.25 5.97
C LYS A 323 -7.04 25.78 7.25
N ALA A 324 -6.95 24.95 8.28
CA ALA A 324 -6.28 25.31 9.54
C ALA A 324 -4.79 25.60 9.31
N ALA A 325 -4.14 24.83 8.43
CA ALA A 325 -2.77 25.12 8.02
C ALA A 325 -2.64 26.48 7.32
N SER A 326 -3.53 26.77 6.36
CA SER A 326 -3.46 28.00 5.55
C SER A 326 -3.56 29.29 6.37
N ASP A 327 -4.30 29.27 7.48
CA ASP A 327 -4.46 30.43 8.37
C ASP A 327 -3.14 30.82 9.08
N SER A 328 -2.17 29.90 9.13
CA SER A 328 -0.86 30.09 9.76
C SER A 328 0.30 30.28 8.76
N LEU A 329 0.03 30.24 7.46
CA LEU A 329 1.04 30.24 6.41
C LEU A 329 1.02 31.53 5.58
N ASP A 330 2.16 31.84 4.95
CA ASP A 330 2.19 32.88 3.93
C ASP A 330 1.36 32.43 2.71
N PRO A 331 0.58 33.31 2.04
CA PRO A 331 -0.22 32.94 0.87
C PRO A 331 0.56 32.32 -0.29
N SER A 332 1.88 32.51 -0.34
CA SER A 332 2.78 31.90 -1.34
C SER A 332 3.18 30.46 -1.02
N GLN A 333 2.92 29.98 0.20
CA GLN A 333 3.20 28.61 0.64
C GLN A 333 2.01 27.69 0.36
N PRO A 334 2.25 26.43 -0.06
CA PRO A 334 1.19 25.45 -0.19
C PRO A 334 0.60 25.11 1.18
N ALA A 335 -0.73 25.09 1.30
CA ALA A 335 -1.39 24.79 2.58
C ALA A 335 -1.02 23.41 3.17
N PHE A 336 -0.59 22.47 2.33
CA PHE A 336 -0.15 21.15 2.76
C PHE A 336 1.33 21.04 3.13
N SER A 337 2.10 22.12 3.03
CA SER A 337 3.55 22.12 3.26
C SER A 337 4.01 21.86 4.71
N PRO A 338 3.27 22.19 5.79
CA PRO A 338 3.83 22.12 7.15
C PRO A 338 4.49 20.79 7.55
N PRO A 339 3.94 19.60 7.23
CA PRO A 339 4.58 18.32 7.56
C PRO A 339 5.91 18.09 6.84
N PHE A 340 6.10 18.70 5.68
CA PHE A 340 7.29 18.53 4.84
C PHE A 340 8.43 19.46 5.24
N GLU A 341 8.14 20.51 6.01
CA GLU A 341 9.11 21.46 6.55
C GLU A 341 9.65 21.05 7.93
N LEU A 342 9.16 19.94 8.49
CA LEU A 342 9.73 19.32 9.69
C LEU A 342 11.21 19.00 9.47
N ASP A 343 12.06 19.48 10.37
CA ASP A 343 13.51 19.26 10.31
C ASP A 343 13.85 17.75 10.22
N THR A 344 14.86 17.43 9.42
CA THR A 344 15.50 16.10 9.28
C THR A 344 16.04 15.54 10.60
N THR A 345 16.31 16.39 11.59
CA THR A 345 16.64 15.93 12.95
C THR A 345 15.42 15.38 13.69
N ALA A 346 14.22 15.81 13.30
CA ALA A 346 12.95 15.45 13.91
C ALA A 346 12.17 14.40 13.10
N ALA A 347 12.60 14.05 11.88
CA ALA A 347 11.96 13.04 11.04
C ALA A 347 12.97 12.39 10.07
N SER A 348 12.78 11.10 9.79
CA SER A 348 13.67 10.36 8.87
C SER A 348 13.65 10.94 7.46
N GLU A 349 14.81 11.00 6.82
CA GLU A 349 14.91 11.29 5.39
C GLU A 349 14.22 10.21 4.54
N PHE A 350 14.14 8.96 5.02
CA PHE A 350 13.54 7.80 4.34
C PHE A 350 12.05 7.62 4.66
N TRP A 351 11.39 8.67 5.15
CA TRP A 351 10.00 8.60 5.62
C TRP A 351 9.04 7.92 4.63
N LEU A 352 9.21 8.07 3.31
CA LEU A 352 8.33 7.49 2.30
C LEU A 352 8.71 6.05 1.86
N GLU A 353 9.89 5.54 2.23
CA GLU A 353 10.36 4.22 1.80
C GLU A 353 9.44 3.05 2.18
N PRO A 354 8.83 2.99 3.39
CA PRO A 354 7.89 1.91 3.71
C PRO A 354 6.71 1.83 2.73
N VAL A 355 6.24 3.00 2.27
CA VAL A 355 5.11 3.11 1.33
C VAL A 355 5.53 2.79 -0.09
N ARG A 356 6.71 3.27 -0.51
CA ARG A 356 7.31 2.91 -1.82
C ARG A 356 7.47 1.41 -1.94
N ARG A 357 7.93 0.72 -0.89
CA ARG A 357 8.09 -0.73 -0.90
C ARG A 357 6.78 -1.48 -1.10
N SER A 358 5.69 -1.06 -0.46
CA SER A 358 4.36 -1.64 -0.72
C SER A 358 3.97 -1.54 -2.20
N LEU A 359 4.25 -0.38 -2.82
CA LEU A 359 4.00 -0.18 -4.24
C LEU A 359 4.94 -1.04 -5.10
N GLU A 360 6.24 -1.06 -4.82
CA GLU A 360 7.21 -1.88 -5.54
C GLU A 360 6.84 -3.37 -5.48
N MET A 361 6.38 -3.88 -4.34
CA MET A 361 5.89 -5.25 -4.21
C MET A 361 4.65 -5.50 -5.07
N PHE A 362 3.68 -4.57 -5.07
CA PHE A 362 2.47 -4.71 -5.89
C PHE A 362 2.79 -4.74 -7.40
N PHE A 363 3.77 -3.95 -7.83
CA PHE A 363 4.21 -3.87 -9.22
C PHE A 363 5.31 -4.88 -9.60
N ASP A 364 5.69 -5.77 -8.68
CA ASP A 364 6.75 -6.78 -8.85
C ASP A 364 8.10 -6.16 -9.31
N LEU A 365 8.48 -5.05 -8.69
CA LEU A 365 9.70 -4.30 -8.99
C LEU A 365 10.88 -4.65 -8.05
N GLY A 366 10.66 -5.55 -7.08
CA GLY A 366 11.54 -5.80 -5.94
C GLY A 366 12.85 -6.55 -6.22
N ASP A 367 12.97 -7.23 -7.37
CA ASP A 367 14.04 -8.22 -7.59
C ASP A 367 15.10 -7.85 -8.65
N GLU A 368 15.06 -6.64 -9.25
CA GLU A 368 16.07 -6.27 -10.26
C GLU A 368 17.49 -6.06 -9.69
N ASP A 369 17.69 -6.04 -8.37
CA ASP A 369 18.99 -5.81 -7.73
C ASP A 369 19.81 -7.10 -7.44
N VAL A 370 19.29 -8.32 -7.69
CA VAL A 370 19.99 -9.59 -7.35
C VAL A 370 20.92 -10.12 -8.45
N GLY A 371 21.03 -9.45 -9.61
CA GLY A 371 22.04 -9.86 -10.59
C GLY A 371 22.25 -8.90 -11.72
N MET A 372 23.44 -8.28 -11.77
CA MET A 372 24.20 -7.69 -12.91
C MET A 372 23.45 -7.13 -14.15
N LYS A 373 22.14 -6.86 -14.10
CA LYS A 373 21.41 -6.12 -15.12
C LYS A 373 21.67 -4.65 -14.83
N LYS A 374 22.25 -3.94 -15.82
CA LYS A 374 22.50 -2.50 -15.75
C LYS A 374 21.22 -1.81 -15.26
N LYS A 375 21.33 -0.99 -14.20
CA LYS A 375 20.24 -0.13 -13.73
C LYS A 375 19.62 0.58 -14.93
N LYS A 376 18.40 0.21 -15.30
CA LYS A 376 17.73 0.80 -16.45
C LYS A 376 17.48 2.27 -16.15
N ARG A 377 18.00 3.13 -17.02
CA ARG A 377 17.74 4.56 -16.96
C ARG A 377 16.36 4.78 -17.58
N VAL A 378 15.39 5.16 -16.76
CA VAL A 378 13.99 5.30 -17.20
C VAL A 378 13.59 6.77 -17.09
N VAL A 379 13.06 7.32 -18.19
CA VAL A 379 12.49 8.67 -18.27
C VAL A 379 10.99 8.53 -18.54
N THR A 380 10.16 9.14 -17.70
CA THR A 380 8.71 9.17 -17.92
C THR A 380 8.24 10.60 -18.14
N TYR A 381 7.58 10.82 -19.28
CA TYR A 381 6.87 12.05 -19.58
C TYR A 381 5.38 11.84 -19.35
N VAL A 382 4.82 12.53 -18.35
CA VAL A 382 3.39 12.53 -18.09
C VAL A 382 2.73 13.62 -18.91
N VAL A 383 1.77 13.24 -19.75
CA VAL A 383 1.12 14.12 -20.73
C VAL A 383 -0.32 14.42 -20.34
N THR A 384 -0.73 15.66 -20.55
CA THR A 384 -2.10 16.18 -20.33
C THR A 384 -2.75 16.67 -21.62
N GLN A 385 -2.09 16.46 -22.77
CA GLN A 385 -2.55 16.99 -24.06
C GLN A 385 -3.96 16.53 -24.42
N ASP A 386 -4.30 15.32 -23.97
CA ASP A 386 -5.51 14.60 -24.29
C ASP A 386 -6.69 14.94 -23.38
N ASN A 387 -6.47 15.68 -22.29
CA ASN A 387 -7.52 16.02 -21.34
C ASN A 387 -8.49 17.02 -21.99
N GLU A 388 -9.76 16.64 -22.18
CA GLU A 388 -10.80 17.50 -22.78
C GLU A 388 -11.53 18.36 -21.73
N ASP A 389 -11.08 18.31 -20.47
CA ASP A 389 -11.71 18.99 -19.33
C ASP A 389 -11.58 20.52 -19.34
N GLY A 390 -10.65 21.07 -20.13
CA GLY A 390 -10.31 22.49 -20.10
C GLY A 390 -9.69 22.95 -18.78
N GLN A 391 -9.29 22.02 -17.91
CA GLN A 391 -8.75 22.27 -16.57
C GLN A 391 -7.32 21.78 -16.40
N SER A 392 -6.75 21.22 -17.47
CA SER A 392 -5.38 20.73 -17.46
C SER A 392 -4.47 21.63 -18.28
N ALA A 393 -3.36 22.09 -17.68
CA ALA A 393 -2.34 22.84 -18.39
C ALA A 393 -1.77 22.01 -19.54
N LYS A 394 -1.39 22.64 -20.65
CA LYS A 394 -0.90 21.95 -21.85
C LYS A 394 0.31 22.66 -22.43
N LEU A 395 1.25 21.89 -22.97
CA LEU A 395 2.26 22.44 -23.87
C LEU A 395 1.59 22.91 -25.17
N ARG A 396 2.23 23.87 -25.84
CA ARG A 396 1.93 24.16 -27.25
C ARG A 396 2.10 22.89 -28.08
N LYS A 397 1.15 22.59 -28.97
CA LYS A 397 1.12 21.36 -29.76
C LYS A 397 2.44 21.05 -30.45
N GLU A 398 3.06 22.04 -31.08
CA GLU A 398 4.35 21.89 -31.75
C GLU A 398 5.49 21.52 -30.79
N ASP A 399 5.50 22.11 -29.59
CA ASP A 399 6.53 21.85 -28.58
C ASP A 399 6.35 20.45 -27.99
N HIS A 400 5.10 20.02 -27.78
CA HIS A 400 4.79 18.66 -27.37
C HIS A 400 5.28 17.62 -28.40
N GLU A 401 4.93 17.79 -29.68
CA GLU A 401 5.33 16.86 -30.75
C GLU A 401 6.86 16.80 -30.91
N LYS A 402 7.53 17.96 -30.81
CA LYS A 402 8.99 18.06 -30.82
C LYS A 402 9.61 17.38 -29.59
N LEU A 403 9.03 17.55 -28.40
CA LEU A 403 9.52 16.94 -27.16
C LEU A 403 9.41 15.41 -27.21
N VAL A 404 8.24 14.89 -27.59
CA VAL A 404 8.04 13.45 -27.79
C VAL A 404 9.06 12.88 -28.78
N SER A 405 9.25 13.56 -29.91
CA SER A 405 10.23 13.15 -30.92
C SER A 405 11.67 13.22 -30.41
N GLY A 406 12.01 14.24 -29.61
CA GLY A 406 13.32 14.44 -28.99
C GLY A 406 13.65 13.35 -27.97
N LEU A 407 12.70 13.01 -27.10
CA LEU A 407 12.86 11.94 -26.10
C LEU A 407 13.01 10.57 -26.78
N LYS A 408 12.21 10.26 -27.81
CA LYS A 408 12.36 9.02 -28.60
C LYS A 408 13.69 8.93 -29.35
N ARG A 409 14.25 10.06 -29.82
CA ARG A 409 15.62 10.08 -30.37
C ARG A 409 16.66 9.82 -29.28
N MET A 410 16.50 10.41 -28.11
CA MET A 410 17.37 10.20 -26.96
C MET A 410 17.40 8.74 -26.51
N GLU A 411 16.23 8.09 -26.41
CA GLU A 411 16.09 6.65 -26.13
C GLU A 411 17.00 5.80 -27.02
N ARG A 412 16.90 5.98 -28.35
CA ARG A 412 17.71 5.24 -29.33
C ARG A 412 19.21 5.51 -29.19
N ASN A 413 19.59 6.75 -28.87
CA ASN A 413 20.99 7.16 -28.84
C ASN A 413 21.70 6.79 -27.52
N MET A 414 20.97 6.78 -26.40
CA MET A 414 21.54 6.59 -25.06
C MET A 414 21.21 5.24 -24.43
N GLY A 415 20.32 4.45 -25.05
CA GLY A 415 19.89 3.16 -24.52
C GLY A 415 19.13 3.27 -23.19
N CYS A 416 18.36 4.36 -23.01
CA CYS A 416 17.46 4.56 -21.88
C CYS A 416 16.01 4.22 -22.28
N GLU A 417 15.18 3.83 -21.34
CA GLU A 417 13.73 3.60 -21.56
C GLU A 417 12.99 4.95 -21.47
N VAL A 418 12.15 5.25 -22.45
CA VAL A 418 11.28 6.44 -22.44
C VAL A 418 9.82 6.02 -22.43
N ASN A 419 9.12 6.36 -21.35
CA ASN A 419 7.67 6.16 -21.23
C ASN A 419 6.95 7.49 -21.47
N ILE A 420 5.89 7.46 -22.27
CA ILE A 420 4.99 8.60 -22.50
C ILE A 420 3.62 8.15 -22.04
N VAL A 421 3.18 8.66 -20.90
CA VAL A 421 1.97 8.19 -20.21
C VAL A 421 0.98 9.34 -20.08
N SER A 422 -0.30 9.08 -20.34
CA SER A 422 -1.35 10.08 -20.17
C SER A 422 -1.80 10.17 -18.72
N ASP A 423 -2.20 11.37 -18.28
CA ASP A 423 -2.98 11.53 -17.06
C ASP A 423 -4.40 10.97 -17.21
N ASP A 424 -4.97 11.00 -18.42
CA ASP A 424 -6.27 10.44 -18.71
C ASP A 424 -6.29 8.91 -18.62
N THR A 425 -7.04 8.39 -17.65
CA THR A 425 -7.24 6.95 -17.41
C THR A 425 -7.88 6.20 -18.57
N ALA A 426 -8.57 6.88 -19.49
CA ALA A 426 -9.10 6.27 -20.71
C ALA A 426 -8.01 5.94 -21.74
N ARG A 427 -6.86 6.64 -21.66
CA ARG A 427 -5.73 6.49 -22.58
C ARG A 427 -4.60 5.65 -21.98
N THR A 428 -4.29 5.88 -20.71
CA THR A 428 -3.26 5.14 -19.99
C THR A 428 -3.84 4.62 -18.68
N SER A 429 -3.80 3.30 -18.49
CA SER A 429 -4.29 2.72 -17.24
C SER A 429 -3.46 3.19 -16.04
N TRP A 430 -4.08 3.26 -14.87
CA TRP A 430 -3.36 3.62 -13.64
C TRP A 430 -2.14 2.72 -13.39
N VAL A 431 -2.26 1.42 -13.67
CA VAL A 431 -1.18 0.43 -13.50
C VAL A 431 0.00 0.75 -14.42
N GLU A 432 -0.27 1.08 -15.68
CA GLU A 432 0.78 1.45 -16.64
C GLU A 432 1.49 2.75 -16.23
N ARG A 433 0.73 3.78 -15.85
CA ARG A 433 1.27 5.08 -15.41
C ARG A 433 2.14 4.93 -14.16
N MET A 434 1.61 4.32 -13.10
CA MET A 434 2.33 4.15 -11.84
C MET A 434 3.52 3.22 -11.98
N GLY A 435 3.39 2.13 -12.74
CA GLY A 435 4.51 1.22 -13.02
C GLY A 435 5.67 1.95 -13.71
N ALA A 436 5.39 2.82 -14.69
CA ALA A 436 6.41 3.65 -15.32
C ALA A 436 7.05 4.64 -14.34
N ILE A 437 6.26 5.32 -13.52
CA ILE A 437 6.74 6.33 -12.55
C ILE A 437 7.63 5.70 -11.47
N LEU A 438 7.24 4.55 -10.90
CA LEU A 438 8.01 3.87 -9.85
C LEU A 438 9.42 3.49 -10.33
N ARG A 439 9.56 3.06 -11.58
CA ARG A 439 10.85 2.72 -12.21
C ARG A 439 11.65 3.94 -12.66
N SER A 440 11.03 5.13 -12.71
CA SER A 440 11.63 6.32 -13.32
C SER A 440 12.78 6.88 -12.51
N SER A 441 13.87 7.20 -13.21
CA SER A 441 14.93 8.06 -12.67
C SER A 441 14.65 9.53 -12.95
N VAL A 442 13.91 9.82 -14.03
CA VAL A 442 13.48 11.17 -14.38
C VAL A 442 11.99 11.16 -14.68
N VAL A 443 11.21 12.00 -13.99
CA VAL A 443 9.82 12.28 -14.36
C VAL A 443 9.74 13.73 -14.83
N ILE A 444 9.09 13.95 -15.96
CA ILE A 444 8.87 15.28 -16.52
C ILE A 444 7.40 15.51 -16.84
N GLY A 445 6.94 16.75 -16.76
CA GLY A 445 5.57 17.11 -17.14
C GLY A 445 5.25 18.58 -16.99
N VAL A 446 4.07 18.98 -17.44
CA VAL A 446 3.53 20.32 -17.21
C VAL A 446 2.99 20.43 -15.80
N HIS A 447 3.06 21.61 -15.21
CA HIS A 447 2.58 21.80 -13.84
C HIS A 447 1.12 21.34 -13.67
N GLY A 448 0.83 20.66 -12.57
CA GLY A 448 -0.52 20.25 -12.20
C GLY A 448 -0.54 19.17 -11.13
N ASP A 449 -1.74 18.90 -10.62
CA ASP A 449 -1.96 17.94 -9.55
C ASP A 449 -1.73 16.49 -9.97
N HIS A 450 -1.90 16.19 -11.26
CA HIS A 450 -1.60 14.90 -11.86
C HIS A 450 -0.13 14.46 -11.69
N LEU A 451 0.81 15.40 -11.52
CA LEU A 451 2.23 15.06 -11.40
C LEU A 451 2.63 14.52 -10.04
N LEU A 452 1.78 14.63 -9.00
CA LEU A 452 2.15 14.29 -7.62
C LEU A 452 2.68 12.86 -7.46
N ASP A 453 2.30 11.95 -8.35
CA ASP A 453 2.80 10.58 -8.41
C ASP A 453 4.34 10.49 -8.51
N PHE A 454 5.04 11.55 -8.97
CA PHE A 454 6.51 11.65 -8.95
C PHE A 454 7.11 11.37 -7.56
N ALA A 455 6.35 11.64 -6.50
CA ALA A 455 6.75 11.37 -5.13
C ALA A 455 7.13 9.89 -4.93
N PHE A 456 6.52 8.96 -5.67
CA PHE A 456 6.75 7.54 -5.52
C PHE A 456 7.93 6.99 -6.32
N MET A 457 8.60 7.80 -7.15
CA MET A 457 9.83 7.37 -7.85
C MET A 457 10.83 6.71 -6.89
N LYS A 458 11.50 5.64 -7.33
CA LYS A 458 12.57 4.99 -6.56
C LYS A 458 13.61 6.03 -6.12
N ARG A 459 13.93 6.03 -4.83
CA ARG A 459 14.93 6.96 -4.30
C ARG A 459 16.31 6.60 -4.83
N THR A 460 16.93 7.55 -5.52
CA THR A 460 18.32 7.45 -5.96
C THR A 460 18.99 8.82 -5.87
N SER A 461 20.32 8.86 -5.82
CA SER A 461 21.08 10.12 -5.82
C SER A 461 20.90 10.96 -7.10
N HIS A 462 20.21 10.42 -8.11
CA HIS A 462 19.99 11.08 -9.40
C HIS A 462 18.49 11.22 -9.74
N ALA A 463 17.60 10.81 -8.84
CA ALA A 463 16.16 10.94 -9.02
C ALA A 463 15.81 12.42 -9.26
N THR A 464 15.28 12.71 -10.44
CA THR A 464 15.04 14.09 -10.89
C THR A 464 13.61 14.28 -11.33
N PHE A 465 12.95 15.30 -10.79
CA PHE A 465 11.63 15.75 -11.23
C PHE A 465 11.78 17.08 -11.99
N MET A 466 11.27 17.15 -13.22
CA MET A 466 11.25 18.38 -14.02
C MET A 466 9.85 18.85 -14.33
N GLU A 467 9.54 20.11 -14.02
CA GLU A 467 8.20 20.67 -14.18
C GLU A 467 8.20 21.89 -15.11
N PHE A 468 7.20 21.98 -15.98
CA PHE A 468 7.06 23.06 -16.96
C PHE A 468 5.95 24.04 -16.56
N TYR A 469 6.28 25.33 -16.59
CA TYR A 469 5.40 26.44 -16.26
C TYR A 469 5.37 27.47 -17.40
N PRO A 470 4.27 28.25 -17.50
CA PRO A 470 4.25 29.45 -18.32
C PRO A 470 5.37 30.42 -17.91
N LYS A 471 5.75 31.29 -18.84
CA LYS A 471 6.82 32.27 -18.63
C LYS A 471 6.52 33.16 -17.41
N GLU A 472 7.53 33.34 -16.54
CA GLU A 472 7.47 34.16 -15.32
C GLU A 472 6.43 33.70 -14.29
N LYS A 473 5.95 32.45 -14.40
CA LYS A 473 5.00 31.83 -13.46
C LYS A 473 5.60 30.61 -12.77
N PHE A 474 5.19 30.38 -11.53
CA PHE A 474 5.66 29.29 -10.67
C PHE A 474 4.84 29.18 -9.38
N VAL A 475 4.66 27.96 -8.88
CA VAL A 475 4.15 27.68 -7.52
C VAL A 475 5.03 26.64 -6.83
N ARG A 476 5.07 26.64 -5.50
CA ARG A 476 6.00 25.82 -4.71
C ARG A 476 5.49 24.40 -4.41
N ASP A 477 4.26 24.09 -4.78
CA ASP A 477 3.51 22.89 -4.38
C ASP A 477 4.34 21.61 -4.48
N ARG A 478 4.88 21.31 -5.67
CA ARG A 478 5.69 20.09 -5.88
C ARG A 478 7.15 20.26 -5.45
N ALA A 479 7.66 21.48 -5.42
CA ALA A 479 9.02 21.80 -4.98
C ALA A 479 9.27 21.38 -3.53
N VAL A 480 8.29 21.63 -2.65
CA VAL A 480 8.34 21.27 -1.23
C VAL A 480 8.46 19.75 -1.08
N ILE A 481 7.64 18.99 -1.81
CA ILE A 481 7.63 17.53 -1.77
C ILE A 481 8.94 16.97 -2.34
N ALA A 482 9.37 17.42 -3.52
CA ALA A 482 10.62 16.96 -4.14
C ALA A 482 11.82 17.18 -3.24
N THR A 483 11.89 18.36 -2.59
CA THR A 483 12.96 18.71 -1.64
C THR A 483 12.93 17.79 -0.42
N SER A 484 11.74 17.56 0.17
CA SER A 484 11.58 16.67 1.34
C SER A 484 11.92 15.20 1.07
N LEU A 485 11.92 14.79 -0.21
CA LEU A 485 12.29 13.46 -0.67
C LEU A 485 13.77 13.36 -1.07
N GLY A 486 14.53 14.46 -0.98
CA GLY A 486 15.91 14.52 -1.43
C GLY A 486 16.07 14.38 -2.95
N GLN A 487 15.01 14.64 -3.73
CA GLN A 487 15.05 14.56 -5.18
C GLN A 487 15.57 15.85 -5.81
N HIS A 488 16.20 15.76 -6.97
CA HIS A 488 16.58 16.93 -7.74
C HIS A 488 15.35 17.55 -8.40
N TYR A 489 15.04 18.79 -8.05
CA TYR A 489 13.94 19.53 -8.66
C TYR A 489 14.45 20.56 -9.68
N ILE A 490 13.95 20.46 -10.92
CA ILE A 490 14.25 21.37 -12.02
C ILE A 490 12.96 21.98 -12.53
N VAL A 491 12.96 23.30 -12.72
CA VAL A 491 11.79 24.03 -13.23
C VAL A 491 12.15 24.67 -14.55
N TRP A 492 11.23 24.63 -15.50
CA TRP A 492 11.27 25.46 -16.69
C TRP A 492 10.10 26.43 -16.66
N SER A 493 10.39 27.73 -16.58
CA SER A 493 9.36 28.78 -16.70
C SER A 493 9.58 29.48 -18.04
N GLY A 494 8.72 29.15 -19.02
CA GLY A 494 8.99 29.46 -20.42
C GLY A 494 10.29 28.81 -20.90
N THR A 495 11.23 29.62 -21.36
CA THR A 495 12.55 29.17 -21.84
C THR A 495 13.65 29.20 -20.76
N GLN A 496 13.34 29.64 -19.54
CA GLN A 496 14.32 29.77 -18.47
C GLN A 496 14.33 28.54 -17.57
N LYS A 497 15.53 28.02 -17.29
CA LYS A 497 15.76 26.89 -16.38
C LYS A 497 16.10 27.38 -14.97
N PHE A 498 15.43 26.81 -13.98
CA PHE A 498 15.69 27.00 -12.56
C PHE A 498 15.93 25.66 -11.86
N THR A 499 16.55 25.74 -10.70
CA THR A 499 16.82 24.61 -9.79
C THR A 499 16.37 24.99 -8.39
N ALA A 500 16.34 24.03 -7.47
CA ALA A 500 16.00 24.28 -6.06
C ALA A 500 16.76 25.46 -5.40
N ARG A 501 17.96 25.81 -5.90
CA ARG A 501 18.78 26.92 -5.35
C ARG A 501 18.39 28.30 -5.85
N ASN A 502 17.65 28.39 -6.95
CA ASN A 502 17.34 29.65 -7.61
C ASN A 502 15.91 29.67 -8.15
N LEU A 503 14.95 29.10 -7.41
CA LEU A 503 13.54 29.09 -7.83
C LEU A 503 13.00 30.52 -8.02
N PRO A 504 12.14 30.75 -9.03
CA PRO A 504 11.55 32.06 -9.29
C PRO A 504 10.55 32.45 -8.19
N GLY A 505 10.11 33.72 -8.21
CA GLY A 505 9.03 34.20 -7.35
C GLY A 505 7.71 33.46 -7.61
N VAL A 506 6.87 33.35 -6.59
CA VAL A 506 5.58 32.65 -6.69
C VAL A 506 4.57 33.52 -7.43
N VAL A 507 4.17 33.07 -8.62
CA VAL A 507 3.13 33.69 -9.45
C VAL A 507 2.30 32.55 -10.03
N ARG A 508 1.05 32.43 -9.59
CA ARG A 508 0.18 31.30 -9.93
C ARG A 508 -0.22 31.34 -11.42
N PRO A 509 -0.02 30.25 -12.19
CA PRO A 509 -0.51 30.14 -13.57
C PRO A 509 -2.02 30.02 -13.65
N GLN A 510 -2.58 30.37 -14.81
CA GLN A 510 -3.97 30.04 -15.12
C GLN A 510 -4.06 28.55 -15.48
N VAL A 511 -5.20 27.95 -15.19
CA VAL A 511 -5.40 26.49 -15.24
C VAL A 511 -5.26 25.93 -16.67
N ASP A 512 -5.70 26.69 -17.67
CA ASP A 512 -5.76 26.31 -19.09
C ASP A 512 -4.65 26.96 -19.95
N GLU A 513 -3.65 27.57 -19.31
CA GLU A 513 -2.63 28.34 -20.00
C GLU A 513 -1.72 27.44 -20.86
N ILE A 514 -1.55 27.82 -22.13
CA ILE A 514 -0.64 27.14 -23.04
C ILE A 514 0.81 27.46 -22.65
N ILE A 515 1.60 26.42 -22.43
CA ILE A 515 2.99 26.51 -22.01
C ILE A 515 3.90 26.35 -23.22
N GLU A 516 4.83 27.30 -23.39
CA GLU A 516 5.90 27.23 -24.38
C GLU A 516 7.23 26.88 -23.70
N ILE A 517 8.00 25.99 -24.32
CA ILE A 517 9.29 25.53 -23.77
C ILE A 517 10.38 25.51 -24.84
N ASP A 518 11.64 25.68 -24.42
CA ASP A 518 12.80 25.34 -25.27
C ASP A 518 13.03 23.83 -25.22
N VAL A 519 12.42 23.12 -26.18
CA VAL A 519 12.46 21.65 -26.25
C VAL A 519 13.89 21.10 -26.33
N ASP A 520 14.77 21.73 -27.10
CA ASP A 520 16.14 21.25 -27.27
C ASP A 520 16.94 21.41 -25.96
N ALA A 521 16.74 22.52 -25.25
CA ALA A 521 17.35 22.74 -23.94
C ALA A 521 16.81 21.78 -22.85
N VAL A 522 15.51 21.47 -22.90
CA VAL A 522 14.86 20.48 -22.01
C VAL A 522 15.44 19.08 -22.27
N VAL A 523 15.44 18.61 -23.52
CA VAL A 523 15.99 17.29 -23.88
C VAL A 523 17.47 17.20 -23.50
N LYS A 524 18.25 18.25 -23.74
CA LYS A 524 19.65 18.32 -23.32
C LYS A 524 19.81 18.24 -21.80
N SER A 525 18.93 18.87 -21.02
CA SER A 525 18.95 18.73 -19.55
C SER A 525 18.63 17.31 -19.10
N VAL A 526 17.66 16.64 -19.73
CA VAL A 526 17.36 15.23 -19.44
C VAL A 526 18.57 14.35 -19.76
N GLN A 527 19.21 14.54 -20.91
CA GLN A 527 20.44 13.83 -21.29
C GLN A 527 21.56 14.02 -20.26
N GLN A 528 21.75 15.24 -19.75
CA GLN A 528 22.76 15.54 -18.72
C GLN A 528 22.48 14.81 -17.40
N VAL A 529 21.22 14.64 -17.01
CA VAL A 529 20.84 13.87 -15.82
C VAL A 529 21.08 12.38 -16.06
N ILE A 530 20.59 11.86 -17.18
CA ILE A 530 20.72 10.45 -17.56
C ILE A 530 22.19 10.02 -17.71
N ALA A 531 23.07 10.91 -18.19
CA ALA A 531 24.50 10.64 -18.31
C ALA A 531 25.23 10.49 -16.96
N LYS A 532 24.65 10.96 -15.85
CA LYS A 532 25.24 10.84 -14.49
C LYS A 532 24.84 9.55 -13.77
N ILE A 533 23.78 8.88 -14.25
CA ILE A 533 23.29 7.58 -13.75
C ILE A 533 24.12 6.48 -14.38
#